data_AF-A0A371YV56-F1
#
_entry.id   AF-A0A371YV56-F1
#
_cell.length_a   1.000
_cell.length_b   1.000
_cell.length_c   1.000
_cell.angle_alpha   90.00
_cell.angle_beta   90.00
_cell.angle_gamma   90.00
#
_symmetry.space_group_name_H-M   'P 1'
#
loop_
_entity.id
_entity.type
_entity.pdbx_description
1 polymer ?
#
loop_
_entity_poly.entity_id
_entity_poly.type
_entity_poly.pdbx_seq_one_letter_code
_entity_poly.pdbx_strand_id
1 'polypeptide(L)'
;MEDIRIYIFAQALDNSSSDDWYEYNQNSLEKITEENTQSWVNNLIFEMTDKGEREFFNNVECYYKLNSNELLDLILLIENQQEDNIGRKSKTALIIKGYKNITLEFEQILTLFWTRTNRNLSNADLLAKQCNDILEIIKKKGPNEGGSFH
;
A
#
# COMPACT_ATOMS: atom_id res chain seq x y z
N MET A 1 -20.85 8.77 -1.95
CA MET A 1 -19.42 9.03 -1.69
C MET A 1 -18.72 7.68 -1.73
N GLU A 2 -17.64 7.53 -2.49
CA GLU A 2 -16.89 6.28 -2.54
C GLU A 2 -16.13 6.09 -1.22
N ASP A 3 -16.27 4.94 -0.55
CA ASP A 3 -15.58 4.64 0.71
C ASP A 3 -14.11 4.32 0.46
N ILE A 4 -13.25 4.68 1.42
CA ILE A 4 -11.83 4.35 1.36
C ILE A 4 -11.69 2.82 1.41
N ARG A 5 -10.86 2.27 0.53
CA ARG A 5 -10.51 0.85 0.56
C ARG A 5 -9.02 0.67 0.68
N ILE A 6 -8.61 -0.27 1.53
CA ILE A 6 -7.21 -0.55 1.81
C ILE A 6 -6.95 -2.01 1.51
N TYR A 7 -6.07 -2.27 0.54
CA TYR A 7 -5.66 -3.62 0.17
C TYR A 7 -4.20 -3.82 0.54
N ILE A 8 -3.86 -5.02 0.98
CA ILE A 8 -2.48 -5.41 1.24
C ILE A 8 -2.18 -6.70 0.51
N PHE A 9 -1.02 -6.69 -0.12
CA PHE A 9 -0.46 -7.81 -0.84
C PHE A 9 0.98 -8.02 -0.40
N ALA A 10 1.41 -9.27 -0.33
CA ALA A 10 2.83 -9.57 -0.40
C ALA A 10 3.09 -10.62 -1.45
N GLN A 11 4.03 -10.29 -2.34
CA GLN A 11 4.51 -11.23 -3.34
C GLN A 11 5.43 -12.23 -2.67
N ALA A 12 5.15 -13.51 -2.89
CA ALA A 12 6.14 -14.55 -2.62
C ALA A 12 7.18 -14.50 -3.77
N LEU A 13 8.47 -14.26 -3.44
CA LEU A 13 9.52 -14.18 -4.45
C LEU A 13 9.95 -15.56 -4.99
N ASP A 14 9.36 -16.64 -4.49
CA ASP A 14 9.48 -17.99 -5.01
C ASP A 14 8.26 -18.36 -5.88
N ASN A 15 8.52 -18.81 -7.10
CA ASN A 15 7.50 -19.20 -8.10
C ASN A 15 6.57 -20.35 -7.65
N SER A 16 6.76 -20.90 -6.44
CA SER A 16 6.00 -22.02 -5.88
C SER A 16 4.90 -21.61 -4.90
N SER A 17 4.84 -20.34 -4.50
CA SER A 17 3.95 -19.91 -3.41
C SER A 17 2.88 -18.96 -3.90
N SER A 18 1.67 -19.12 -3.36
CA SER A 18 0.53 -18.26 -3.67
C SER A 18 0.72 -16.88 -3.06
N ASP A 19 0.40 -15.85 -3.84
CA ASP A 19 0.34 -14.48 -3.36
C ASP A 19 -0.72 -14.31 -2.26
N ASP A 20 -0.38 -13.50 -1.26
CA ASP A 20 -1.21 -13.28 -0.07
C ASP A 20 -1.98 -11.96 -0.21
N TRP A 21 -3.24 -12.03 -0.64
CA TRP A 21 -4.13 -10.89 -0.86
C TRP A 21 -5.10 -10.67 0.29
N TYR A 22 -5.14 -9.46 0.83
CA TYR A 22 -6.03 -9.10 1.93
C TYR A 22 -6.66 -7.71 1.72
N GLU A 23 -7.88 -7.54 2.21
CA GLU A 23 -8.52 -6.23 2.40
C GLU A 23 -8.52 -5.90 3.88
N TYR A 24 -8.18 -4.66 4.22
CA TYR A 24 -8.24 -4.14 5.58
C TYR A 24 -9.57 -3.44 5.81
N ASN A 25 -10.41 -4.05 6.66
CA ASN A 25 -11.74 -3.57 7.00
C ASN A 25 -11.89 -3.52 8.52
N GLN A 26 -12.21 -2.34 9.08
CA GLN A 26 -12.58 -2.18 10.50
C GLN A 26 -11.64 -2.89 11.50
N ASN A 27 -10.33 -2.64 11.42
CA ASN A 27 -9.30 -3.27 12.27
C ASN A 27 -9.14 -4.79 12.08
N SER A 28 -9.56 -5.32 10.94
CA SER A 28 -9.41 -6.73 10.58
C SER A 28 -8.86 -6.89 9.17
N LEU A 29 -8.32 -8.08 8.88
CA LEU A 29 -7.85 -8.45 7.54
C LEU A 29 -8.67 -9.61 7.01
N GLU A 30 -9.34 -9.37 5.90
CA GLU A 30 -10.14 -10.35 5.19
C GLU A 30 -9.35 -10.84 3.97
N LYS A 31 -9.16 -12.16 3.84
CA LYS A 31 -8.42 -12.73 2.71
C LYS A 31 -9.25 -12.60 1.44
N ILE A 32 -8.66 -12.02 0.41
CA ILE A 32 -9.30 -11.91 -0.91
C ILE A 32 -9.06 -13.21 -1.67
N THR A 33 -10.13 -13.97 -1.87
CA THR A 33 -10.09 -15.23 -2.62
C THR A 33 -10.77 -15.14 -3.99
N GLU A 34 -11.52 -14.06 -4.24
CA GLU A 34 -12.24 -13.85 -5.48
C GLU A 34 -11.31 -13.33 -6.58
N GLU A 35 -11.23 -14.08 -7.69
CA GLU A 35 -10.38 -13.75 -8.84
C GLU A 35 -10.71 -12.39 -9.46
N ASN A 36 -11.99 -12.00 -9.47
CA ASN A 36 -12.42 -10.69 -9.97
C ASN A 36 -11.82 -9.54 -9.16
N THR A 37 -11.80 -9.68 -7.83
CA THR A 37 -11.25 -8.67 -6.92
C THR A 37 -9.73 -8.61 -7.07
N GLN A 38 -9.05 -9.75 -7.11
CA GLN A 38 -7.61 -9.81 -7.37
C GLN A 38 -7.24 -9.19 -8.72
N SER A 39 -7.95 -9.54 -9.79
CA SER A 39 -7.77 -8.98 -11.14
C SER A 39 -7.97 -7.47 -11.15
N TRP A 40 -8.98 -6.97 -10.43
CA TRP A 40 -9.24 -5.55 -10.31
C TRP A 40 -8.09 -4.82 -9.57
N VAL A 41 -7.61 -5.36 -8.45
CA VAL A 41 -6.48 -4.76 -7.72
C VAL A 41 -5.21 -4.78 -8.59
N ASN A 42 -4.95 -5.87 -9.33
CA ASN A 42 -3.83 -5.94 -10.28
C ASN A 42 -3.91 -4.85 -11.36
N ASN A 43 -5.08 -4.63 -11.95
CA ASN A 43 -5.25 -3.57 -12.93
C ASN A 43 -5.00 -2.18 -12.33
N LEU A 44 -5.43 -1.95 -11.08
CA LEU A 44 -5.12 -0.73 -10.35
C LEU A 44 -3.61 -0.57 -10.15
N ILE A 45 -2.90 -1.64 -9.76
CA ILE A 45 -1.43 -1.61 -9.65
C ILE A 45 -0.80 -1.20 -10.98
N PHE A 46 -1.14 -1.89 -12.07
CA PHE A 46 -0.60 -1.57 -13.39
C PHE A 46 -0.84 -0.11 -13.78
N GLU A 47 -2.08 0.36 -13.64
CA GLU A 47 -2.45 1.73 -14.01
C GLU A 47 -1.68 2.77 -13.18
N MET A 48 -1.54 2.53 -11.87
CA MET A 48 -0.81 3.42 -10.96
C MET A 48 0.69 3.42 -11.25
N THR A 49 1.28 2.27 -11.58
CA THR A 49 2.71 2.19 -11.92
C THR A 49 3.04 2.79 -13.29
N ASP A 50 2.08 2.82 -14.21
CA ASP A 50 2.23 3.40 -15.56
C ASP A 50 1.99 4.91 -15.59
N LYS A 51 0.95 5.38 -14.88
CA LYS A 51 0.43 6.76 -15.01
C LYS A 51 0.54 7.59 -13.73
N GLY A 52 0.81 6.96 -12.59
CA GLY A 52 0.94 7.65 -11.32
C GLY A 52 2.24 8.43 -11.22
N GLU A 53 2.22 9.47 -10.39
CA GLU A 53 3.44 10.09 -9.89
C GLU A 53 4.12 9.15 -8.89
N ARG A 54 5.44 9.32 -8.74
CA ARG A 54 6.27 8.43 -7.93
C ARG A 54 7.09 9.22 -6.92
N GLU A 55 7.00 8.84 -5.66
CA GLU A 55 7.87 9.31 -4.59
C GLU A 55 8.60 8.16 -3.93
N PHE A 56 9.74 8.47 -3.31
CA PHE A 56 10.54 7.50 -2.59
C PHE A 56 11.06 8.09 -1.29
N PHE A 57 10.93 7.33 -0.21
CA PHE A 57 11.46 7.67 1.09
C PHE A 57 11.95 6.43 1.84
N ASN A 58 13.28 6.30 1.95
CA ASN A 58 13.95 5.18 2.61
C ASN A 58 13.54 3.80 2.05
N ASN A 59 12.72 3.02 2.77
CA ASN A 59 12.29 1.70 2.31
C ASN A 59 10.87 1.69 1.73
N VAL A 60 10.29 2.88 1.49
CA VAL A 60 8.93 3.01 1.00
C VAL A 60 8.95 3.78 -0.32
N GLU A 61 8.46 3.14 -1.36
CA GLU A 61 8.18 3.74 -2.64
C GLU A 61 6.68 3.94 -2.77
N CYS A 62 6.24 5.14 -3.15
CA CYS A 62 4.82 5.42 -3.35
C CYS A 62 4.53 5.77 -4.80
N TYR A 63 3.53 5.11 -5.38
CA TYR A 63 2.86 5.57 -6.58
C TYR A 63 1.55 6.23 -6.20
N TYR A 64 1.22 7.39 -6.77
CA TYR A 64 -0.01 8.10 -6.45
C TYR A 64 -0.61 8.83 -7.65
N LYS A 65 -1.93 9.00 -7.63
CA LYS A 65 -2.65 9.83 -8.61
C LYS A 65 -3.99 10.29 -8.04
N LEU A 66 -4.55 11.35 -8.62
CA LEU A 66 -5.95 11.67 -8.41
C LEU A 66 -6.84 10.78 -9.27
N ASN A 67 -7.87 10.19 -8.67
CA ASN A 67 -8.88 9.42 -9.38
C ASN A 67 -9.98 10.33 -9.97
N SER A 68 -10.95 9.74 -10.67
CA SER A 68 -12.03 10.51 -11.32
C SER A 68 -12.92 11.29 -10.36
N ASN A 69 -12.85 11.00 -9.06
CA ASN A 69 -13.57 11.70 -8.00
C ASN A 69 -12.67 12.74 -7.28
N GLU A 70 -11.51 13.09 -7.85
CA GLU A 70 -10.50 13.98 -7.26
C GLU A 70 -9.98 13.49 -5.91
N LEU A 71 -10.12 12.19 -5.63
CA LEU A 71 -9.56 11.56 -4.44
C LEU A 71 -8.21 10.94 -4.76
N LEU A 72 -7.35 10.87 -3.75
CA LEU A 72 -6.00 10.35 -3.92
C LEU A 72 -6.00 8.82 -3.85
N ASP A 73 -5.54 8.17 -4.91
CA ASP A 73 -5.19 6.75 -4.90
C ASP A 73 -3.68 6.64 -4.64
N LEU A 74 -3.27 5.66 -3.83
CA LEU A 74 -1.90 5.45 -3.38
C LEU A 74 -1.53 3.97 -3.47
N ILE A 75 -0.29 3.67 -3.83
CA ILE A 75 0.34 2.36 -3.68
C ILE A 75 1.68 2.56 -2.98
N LEU A 76 1.80 2.04 -1.76
CA LEU A 76 3.04 1.99 -1.00
C LEU A 76 3.69 0.63 -1.21
N LEU A 77 4.78 0.59 -1.97
CA LEU A 77 5.68 -0.54 -2.05
C LEU A 77 6.70 -0.45 -0.92
N ILE A 78 6.56 -1.34 0.04
CA ILE A 78 7.37 -1.38 1.25
C ILE A 78 8.40 -2.48 1.04
N GLU A 79 9.66 -2.06 0.88
CA GLU A 79 10.79 -2.96 0.86
C GLU A 79 11.07 -3.43 2.28
N ASN A 80 10.43 -4.56 2.56
CA ASN A 80 10.56 -5.20 3.83
C ASN A 80 11.76 -6.16 3.76
N GLN A 81 12.89 -5.77 4.35
CA GLN A 81 14.05 -6.65 4.51
C GLN A 81 13.77 -7.86 5.43
N GLN A 82 12.53 -8.04 5.90
CA GLN A 82 12.11 -9.20 6.68
C GLN A 82 12.02 -10.46 5.83
N GLU A 83 12.44 -11.54 6.46
CA GLU A 83 12.28 -12.90 5.96
C GLU A 83 11.06 -13.53 6.64
N ASP A 84 10.35 -14.38 5.90
CA ASP A 84 9.37 -15.28 6.51
C ASP A 84 10.06 -16.40 7.32
N ASN A 85 9.26 -17.28 7.90
CA ASN A 85 9.74 -18.40 8.71
C ASN A 85 10.63 -19.42 7.98
N ILE A 86 10.81 -19.31 6.66
CA ILE A 86 11.71 -20.15 5.86
C ILE A 86 12.80 -19.34 5.14
N GLY A 87 13.01 -18.07 5.50
CA GLY A 87 14.09 -17.24 4.97
C GLY A 87 13.76 -16.48 3.68
N ARG A 88 12.50 -16.44 3.24
CA ARG A 88 12.11 -15.73 2.01
C ARG A 88 11.88 -14.26 2.28
N LYS A 89 12.58 -13.41 1.53
CA LYS A 89 12.29 -11.98 1.46
C LYS A 89 11.03 -11.73 0.63
N SER A 90 10.30 -10.68 0.96
CA SER A 90 9.10 -10.30 0.21
C SER A 90 8.96 -8.79 0.18
N LYS A 91 8.36 -8.29 -0.90
CA LYS A 91 7.90 -6.91 -0.98
C LYS A 91 6.43 -6.87 -0.58
N THR A 92 6.07 -5.93 0.29
CA THR A 92 4.67 -5.70 0.66
C THR A 92 4.16 -4.52 -0.14
N ALA A 93 3.02 -4.65 -0.81
CA ALA A 93 2.31 -3.52 -1.40
C ALA A 93 1.08 -3.22 -0.54
N LEU A 94 0.94 -1.96 -0.12
CA LEU A 94 -0.22 -1.43 0.57
C LEU A 94 -0.89 -0.42 -0.36
N ILE A 95 -2.12 -0.72 -0.77
CA ILE A 95 -2.87 0.03 -1.77
C ILE A 95 -4.03 0.72 -1.08
N ILE A 96 -4.12 2.04 -1.21
CA ILE A 96 -5.18 2.84 -0.60
C ILE A 96 -5.93 3.52 -1.73
N LYS A 97 -7.19 3.16 -1.91
CA LYS A 97 -8.07 3.76 -2.91
C LYS A 97 -8.97 4.80 -2.26
N GLY A 98 -9.11 5.95 -2.92
CA GLY A 98 -10.05 6.99 -2.54
C GLY A 98 -9.71 7.69 -1.23
N TYR A 99 -8.43 7.88 -0.92
CA TYR A 99 -7.96 8.54 0.30
C TYR A 99 -8.53 9.95 0.45
N LYS A 100 -9.11 10.24 1.63
CA LYS A 100 -9.79 11.51 1.97
C LYS A 100 -9.14 12.26 3.12
N ASN A 101 -7.81 12.30 3.15
CA ASN A 101 -7.06 13.01 4.20
C ASN A 101 -7.44 12.58 5.64
N ILE A 102 -7.77 11.30 5.83
CA ILE A 102 -8.00 10.73 7.15
C ILE A 102 -6.68 10.19 7.74
N THR A 103 -6.62 10.03 9.06
CA THR A 103 -5.49 9.33 9.69
C THR A 103 -5.50 7.85 9.28
N LEU A 104 -4.33 7.34 8.91
CA LEU A 104 -4.11 5.92 8.64
C LEU A 104 -3.16 5.36 9.69
N GLU A 105 -3.61 4.38 10.45
CA GLU A 105 -2.81 3.71 11.48
C GLU A 105 -1.89 2.66 10.83
N PHE A 106 -0.87 3.10 10.08
CA PHE A 106 0.02 2.21 9.33
C PHE A 106 0.66 1.13 10.19
N GLU A 107 1.04 1.44 11.43
CA GLU A 107 1.63 0.48 12.36
C GLU A 107 0.67 -0.67 12.65
N GLN A 108 -0.59 -0.36 12.93
CA GLN A 108 -1.63 -1.35 13.18
C GLN A 108 -1.90 -2.20 11.92
N ILE A 109 -2.06 -1.53 10.77
CA ILE A 109 -2.34 -2.17 9.49
C ILE A 109 -1.23 -3.18 9.12
N LEU A 110 0.03 -2.75 9.20
CA LEU A 110 1.19 -3.59 8.88
C LEU A 110 1.39 -4.71 9.91
N THR A 111 1.21 -4.43 11.19
CA THR A 111 1.33 -5.43 12.27
C THR A 111 0.30 -6.54 12.13
N LEU A 112 -0.96 -6.19 11.85
CA LEU A 112 -2.01 -7.18 11.57
C LEU A 112 -1.64 -8.07 10.39
N PHE A 113 -1.13 -7.47 9.31
CA PHE A 113 -0.79 -8.20 8.10
C PHE A 113 0.35 -9.18 8.32
N TRP A 114 1.46 -8.72 8.90
CA TRP A 114 2.61 -9.59 9.13
C TRP A 114 2.35 -10.66 10.18
N THR A 115 1.54 -10.37 11.20
CA THR A 115 1.05 -11.40 12.13
C THR A 115 0.26 -12.46 11.37
N ARG A 116 -0.64 -12.05 10.47
CA ARG A 116 -1.47 -12.96 9.68
C ARG A 116 -0.64 -13.83 8.73
N THR A 117 0.42 -13.28 8.14
CA THR A 117 1.33 -13.98 7.23
C THR A 117 2.55 -14.62 7.92
N ASN A 118 2.57 -14.68 9.26
CA ASN A 118 3.63 -15.28 10.07
C ASN A 118 5.05 -14.72 9.77
N ARG A 119 5.18 -13.39 9.73
CA ARG A 119 6.44 -12.67 9.47
C ARG A 119 6.96 -11.96 10.71
N ASN A 120 8.27 -11.76 10.78
CA ASN A 120 8.92 -11.12 11.92
C ASN A 120 8.52 -9.63 12.02
N LEU A 121 8.11 -9.16 13.21
CA LEU A 121 7.61 -7.80 13.44
C LEU A 121 8.69 -6.76 13.80
N SER A 122 9.98 -7.14 13.86
CA SER A 122 11.03 -6.33 14.51
C SER A 122 11.22 -4.90 13.99
N ASN A 123 10.72 -4.58 12.79
CA ASN A 123 10.87 -3.27 12.14
C ASN A 123 9.53 -2.59 11.80
N ALA A 124 8.41 -3.03 12.40
CA ALA A 124 7.08 -2.50 12.09
C ALA A 124 6.95 -1.01 12.35
N ASP A 125 7.34 -0.55 13.53
CA ASP A 125 7.23 0.86 13.93
C ASP A 125 8.05 1.76 12.99
N LEU A 126 9.25 1.31 12.59
CA LEU A 126 10.11 2.04 11.66
C LEU A 126 9.48 2.16 10.28
N LEU A 127 8.97 1.05 9.72
CA LEU A 127 8.34 1.05 8.39
C LEU A 127 7.01 1.82 8.39
N ALA A 128 6.24 1.73 9.47
CA ALA A 128 5.03 2.52 9.66
C ALA A 128 5.34 4.03 9.71
N LYS A 129 6.40 4.43 10.40
CA LYS A 129 6.87 5.82 10.40
C LYS A 129 7.27 6.28 8.99
N GLN A 130 7.98 5.46 8.23
CA GLN A 130 8.35 5.78 6.85
C GLN A 130 7.11 5.90 5.93
N CYS A 131 6.07 5.09 6.14
CA CYS A 131 4.79 5.23 5.44
C CYS A 131 4.06 6.53 5.80
N ASN A 132 4.10 6.95 7.06
CA ASN A 132 3.57 8.25 7.48
C ASN A 132 4.34 9.40 6.83
N ASP A 133 5.68 9.36 6.84
CA ASP A 133 6.53 10.41 6.30
C ASP A 133 6.29 10.62 4.79
N ILE A 134 6.20 9.53 4.00
CA ILE A 134 5.92 9.63 2.56
C ILE A 134 4.49 10.13 2.28
N LEU A 135 3.51 9.75 3.10
CA LEU A 135 2.15 10.27 2.98
C LEU A 135 2.11 11.78 3.22
N GLU A 136 2.84 12.28 4.21
CA GLU A 136 2.96 13.73 4.47
C GLU A 136 3.69 14.48 3.36
N ILE A 137 4.69 13.87 2.71
CA ILE A 137 5.32 14.43 1.50
C ILE A 137 4.28 14.58 0.38
N ILE A 138 3.50 13.54 0.12
CA ILE A 138 2.49 13.54 -0.95
C ILE A 138 1.38 14.55 -0.66
N LYS A 139 0.90 14.64 0.59
CA LYS A 139 -0.10 15.65 0.99
C LYS A 139 0.38 17.07 0.73
N LYS A 140 1.66 17.37 0.96
CA LYS A 140 2.25 18.68 0.67
C LYS A 140 2.36 18.95 -0.83
N LYS A 141 2.48 17.90 -1.66
CA LYS A 141 2.46 17.97 -3.12
C LYS A 141 1.04 18.05 -3.70
N GLY A 142 0.01 17.78 -2.89
CA GLY A 142 -1.40 17.87 -3.28
C GLY A 142 -1.83 19.27 -3.75
N PRO A 143 -3.00 19.40 -4.39
CA PRO A 143 -3.30 20.37 -5.46
C PRO A 143 -3.54 21.83 -5.01
N ASN A 144 -2.73 22.35 -4.09
CA ASN A 144 -2.79 23.74 -3.61
C ASN A 144 -1.49 24.53 -3.81
N GLU A 145 -0.48 24.01 -4.50
CA GLU A 145 0.62 24.85 -5.00
C GLU A 145 0.48 25.08 -6.51
N GLY A 146 0.07 26.31 -6.82
CA GLY A 146 -0.26 26.77 -8.16
C GLY A 146 0.91 26.70 -9.14
N GLY A 147 0.67 26.03 -10.25
CA GLY A 147 1.41 26.20 -11.49
C GLY A 147 0.40 26.19 -12.63
N SER A 148 0.04 27.37 -13.11
CA SER A 148 -0.71 27.53 -14.35
C SER A 148 0.00 26.76 -15.46
N PHE A 149 -0.64 25.73 -16.02
CA PHE A 149 -0.22 25.16 -17.28
C PHE A 149 -0.64 26.13 -18.40
N HIS A 150 0.31 26.96 -18.83
CA HIS A 150 0.30 27.60 -20.14
C HIS A 150 1.28 26.88 -21.05
#